data_AF-A0A831Y5J0-F1
#
_entry.id   AF-A0A831Y5J0-F1
#
_cell.length_a   1.000
_cell.length_b   1.000
_cell.length_c   1.000
_cell.angle_alpha   90.00
_cell.angle_beta   90.00
_cell.angle_gamma   90.00
#
_symmetry.space_group_name_H-M   'P 1'
#
loop_
_entity.id
_entity.type
_entity.pdbx_description
1 polymer ?
#
loop_
_entity_poly.entity_id
_entity_poly.type
_entity_poly.pdbx_seq_one_letter_code
_entity_poly.pdbx_strand_id
1 'polypeptide(L)' 'MPAKIPWLPSQLPAGANPERCPRCGRRAFIPWTLRRDDHTKIVLRTWVCTECQVTEERPEPE' A
#
# COMPACT_ATOMS: atom_id res chain seq x y z
N MET A 1 -0.92 5.16 -13.08
CA MET A 1 -2.18 5.93 -13.04
C MET A 1 -2.02 7.10 -12.07
N PRO A 2 -2.75 8.22 -12.21
CA PRO A 2 -2.73 9.26 -11.18
C PRO A 2 -3.19 8.70 -9.84
N ALA A 3 -2.74 9.31 -8.74
CA ALA A 3 -3.13 8.87 -7.41
C ALA A 3 -4.65 9.10 -7.23
N LYS A 4 -5.37 8.07 -6.77
CA LYS A 4 -6.82 8.22 -6.48
C LYS A 4 -7.07 9.14 -5.29
N ILE A 5 -6.09 9.23 -4.40
CA ILE A 5 -6.06 10.06 -3.20
C ILE A 5 -4.71 10.80 -3.21
N PRO A 6 -4.66 12.12 -2.97
CA PRO A 6 -3.46 12.93 -3.21
C PRO A 6 -2.17 12.45 -2.52
N TRP A 7 -2.29 11.84 -1.35
CA TRP A 7 -1.14 11.35 -0.57
C TRP A 7 -0.79 9.88 -0.81
N LEU A 8 -1.47 9.21 -1.75
CA LEU A 8 -1.10 7.86 -2.16
C LEU A 8 0.01 7.90 -3.22
N PRO A 9 0.94 6.93 -3.20
CA PRO A 9 1.96 6.84 -4.21
C PRO A 9 1.33 6.47 -5.56
N SER A 10 1.63 7.28 -6.58
CA SER A 10 1.28 7.00 -7.98
C SER A 10 2.48 6.49 -8.80
N GLN A 11 3.66 6.47 -8.19
CA GLN A 11 4.91 6.01 -8.78
C GLN A 11 5.68 5.17 -7.75
N LEU A 12 6.49 4.25 -8.24
CA LEU A 12 7.35 3.43 -7.39
C LEU A 12 8.51 4.28 -6.85
N PRO A 13 8.68 4.40 -5.52
CA PRO A 13 9.86 5.03 -4.94
C PRO A 13 11.13 4.29 -5.35
N ALA A 14 12.24 5.02 -5.50
CA ALA A 14 13.54 4.40 -5.73
C ALA A 14 13.90 3.47 -4.56
N GLY A 15 14.39 2.27 -4.87
CA GLY A 15 14.72 1.26 -3.86
C GLY A 15 13.52 0.55 -3.23
N ALA A 16 12.28 0.83 -3.67
CA ALA A 16 11.13 0.06 -3.24
C ALA A 16 11.25 -1.40 -3.69
N ASN A 17 10.79 -2.33 -2.85
CA ASN A 17 10.67 -3.74 -3.17
C ASN A 17 9.19 -4.10 -3.39
N PRO A 18 8.61 -3.87 -4.58
CA PRO A 18 7.20 -4.08 -4.82
C PRO A 18 6.83 -5.56 -4.96
N GLU A 19 5.70 -5.90 -4.36
CA GLU A 19 5.01 -7.18 -4.55
C GLU A 19 4.09 -7.15 -5.78
N ARG A 20 3.63 -8.34 -6.19
CA ARG A 20 2.57 -8.47 -7.20
C ARG A 20 1.26 -7.98 -6.59
N CYS A 21 0.62 -7.04 -7.28
CA CYS A 21 -0.69 -6.55 -6.90
C CYS A 21 -1.74 -7.66 -7.06
N PRO A 22 -2.57 -7.93 -6.03
CA PRO A 22 -3.60 -8.97 -6.11
C PRO A 22 -4.73 -8.64 -7.10
N ARG A 23 -4.86 -7.36 -7.49
CA ARG A 23 -5.91 -6.89 -8.41
C ARG A 23 -5.47 -6.87 -9.88
N CYS A 24 -4.31 -6.29 -10.18
CA CYS A 24 -3.85 -6.11 -11.57
C CYS A 24 -2.66 -6.98 -11.96
N GLY A 25 -2.08 -7.74 -11.04
CA GLY A 25 -0.97 -8.66 -11.29
C GLY A 25 0.41 -8.01 -11.47
N ARG A 26 0.49 -6.67 -11.62
CA ARG A 26 1.77 -5.95 -11.79
C ARG A 26 2.59 -5.95 -10.51
N ARG A 27 3.92 -6.01 -10.62
CA ARG A 27 4.87 -5.86 -9.50
C ARG A 27 4.99 -4.39 -9.11
N ALA A 28 3.94 -3.86 -8.48
CA ALA A 28 3.79 -2.45 -8.17
C ALA A 28 3.09 -2.21 -6.83
N PHE A 29 2.97 -3.25 -5.99
CA PHE A 29 2.28 -3.17 -4.70
C PHE A 29 3.29 -2.93 -3.59
N ILE A 30 3.24 -1.75 -2.96
CA ILE A 30 4.24 -1.31 -2.00
C ILE A 30 3.60 -0.97 -0.65
N PRO A 31 4.35 -1.17 0.45
CA PRO A 31 3.97 -0.65 1.75
C PRO A 31 4.01 0.89 1.76
N TRP A 32 3.08 1.52 2.48
CA TRP A 32 3.00 2.99 2.55
C TRP A 32 2.83 3.50 3.99
N THR A 33 1.60 3.76 4.43
CA THR A 33 1.30 4.34 5.74
C THR A 33 1.05 3.27 6.78
N LEU A 34 1.57 3.50 7.99
CA LEU A 34 1.13 2.78 9.19
C LEU A 34 -0.04 3.54 9.82
N ARG A 35 -1.05 2.80 10.26
CA ARG A 35 -2.10 3.32 11.13
C ARG A 35 -2.32 2.37 12.28
N ARG A 36 -2.77 2.90 13.42
CA ARG A 36 -3.29 2.07 14.50
C ARG A 36 -4.79 1.99 14.35
N ASP A 37 -5.34 0.79 14.47
CA ASP A 37 -6.78 0.61 14.52
C ASP A 37 -7.33 1.05 15.89
N ASP A 38 -8.28 1.96 15.90
CA ASP A 38 -8.76 2.54 17.16
C ASP A 38 -9.59 1.58 18.00
N HIS A 39 -10.19 0.56 17.40
CA HIS A 39 -11.01 -0.43 18.10
C HIS A 39 -10.17 -1.58 18.64
N THR A 40 -9.33 -2.17 17.80
CA THR A 40 -8.55 -3.38 18.12
C THR A 40 -7.14 -3.07 18.62
N LYS A 41 -6.68 -1.83 18.46
CA LYS A 41 -5.32 -1.36 18.79
C LYS A 41 -4.19 -2.05 18.02
N ILE A 42 -4.52 -2.86 17.02
CA ILE A 42 -3.59 -3.50 16.08
C ILE A 42 -2.96 -2.43 15.18
N VAL A 43 -1.66 -2.56 14.90
CA VAL A 43 -0.98 -1.73 13.91
C VAL A 43 -1.19 -2.35 12.53
N LEU A 44 -1.69 -1.55 11.60
CA LEU A 44 -1.95 -1.94 10.23
C LEU A 44 -1.04 -1.13 9.30
N ARG A 45 -0.53 -1.79 8.26
CA ARG A 45 0.18 -1.16 7.15
C ARG A 45 -0.72 -1.13 5.93
N THR A 46 -0.92 0.07 5.39
CA THR A 46 -1.58 0.26 4.10
C THR A 46 -0.61 -0.08 2.99
N TRP A 47 -1.01 -1.00 2.13
CA TRP A 47 -0.34 -1.35 0.89
C TRP A 47 -1.06 -0.72 -0.28
N VAL A 48 -0.31 -0.23 -1.27
CA VAL A 48 -0.84 0.56 -2.38
C VAL A 48 -0.23 0.08 -3.70
N CYS A 49 -1.06 -0.09 -4.72
CA CYS A 49 -0.58 -0.34 -6.07
C CYS A 49 -0.39 0.97 -6.81
N THR A 50 0.84 1.32 -7.19
CA THR A 50 1.11 2.56 -7.94
C THR A 50 0.50 2.54 -9.35
N GLU A 51 0.31 1.33 -9.90
CA GLU A 51 -0.30 1.11 -11.21
C GLU A 51 -1.83 1.18 -11.19
N CYS A 52 -2.48 0.41 -10.30
CA CYS A 52 -3.94 0.28 -10.27
C CYS A 52 -4.66 1.05 -9.15
N GLN A 53 -3.89 1.68 -8.24
CA GLN A 53 -4.38 2.43 -7.08
C GLN A 53 -5.30 1.63 -6.14
N VAL A 54 -5.27 0.29 -6.19
CA VAL A 54 -5.88 -0.55 -5.16
C VAL A 54 -5.10 -0.40 -3.86
N THR A 55 -5.83 -0.46 -2.75
CA THR A 55 -5.28 -0.37 -1.40
C THR A 55 -5.74 -1.58 -0.59
N GLU A 56 -4.86 -2.10 0.26
CA GLU A 56 -5.15 -3.20 1.19
C GLU A 56 -4.49 -2.88 2.52
N GLU A 57 -5.16 -3.18 3.63
CA GLU A 57 -4.56 -3.02 4.95
C GLU A 57 -4.16 -4.40 5.49
N ARG A 58 -2.92 -4.51 5.93
CA ARG A 58 -2.35 -5.75 6.47
C ARG A 58 -1.88 -5.51 7.91
N PRO A 59 -2.06 -6.46 8.84
CA PRO A 59 -1.39 -6.40 10.13
C PRO A 59 0.11 -6.22 9.95
N GLU A 60 0.68 -5.28 10.69
CA GLU A 60 2.13 -5.09 10.74
C GLU A 60 2.73 -6.11 11.70
N PRO A 61 3.71 -6.92 11.26
CA PRO A 61 4.44 -7.81 12.17
C PRO A 61 5.23 -7.02 13.21
N GLU A 62 5.38 -7.58 14.42
CA GLU A 62 6.13 -6.99 15.54
C GLU A 62 7.65 -6.89 15.28
#